data_AF-A0A9X7C487-F1
#
_entry.id   AF-A0A9X7C487-F1
#
_cell.length_a   1.000
_cell.length_b   1.000
_cell.length_c   1.000
_cell.angle_alpha   90.00
_cell.angle_beta   90.00
_cell.angle_gamma   90.00
#
_symmetry.space_group_name_H-M   'P 1'
#
loop_
_entity.id
_entity.type
_entity.pdbx_description
1 polymer ?
#
loop_
_entity_poly.entity_id
_entity_poly.type
_entity_poly.pdbx_seq_one_letter_code
_entity_poly.pdbx_strand_id
1 'polypeptide(L)' 'MNELGIKPVIRKKRPYYRKKEESVISDNHLNRDFQASKPNEKWVTDITYLIFNGQRLYLSAIKDLYNNKIIAYETSRKND' A
#
# COMPACT_ATOMS: atom_id res chain seq x y z
N MET A 1 -37.15 7.90 -30.32
CA MET A 1 -36.26 6.93 -29.65
C MET A 1 -36.75 5.49 -29.81
N ASN A 2 -38.01 5.16 -29.51
CA ASN A 2 -38.55 3.80 -29.72
C ASN A 2 -38.70 3.40 -31.21
N GLU A 3 -39.08 4.33 -32.08
CA GLU A 3 -39.24 4.07 -33.53
C GLU A 3 -37.92 3.78 -34.25
N LEU A 4 -36.79 4.30 -33.74
CA LEU A 4 -35.45 4.07 -34.29
C LEU A 4 -34.74 2.85 -33.66
N GLY A 5 -35.43 2.10 -32.78
CA GLY A 5 -34.87 0.94 -32.10
C GLY A 5 -33.73 1.23 -31.11
N ILE A 6 -33.47 2.50 -30.80
CA ILE A 6 -32.35 2.91 -29.95
C ILE A 6 -32.72 2.67 -28.48
N LYS A 7 -32.02 1.72 -27.85
CA LYS A 7 -32.17 1.41 -26.41
C LYS A 7 -30.98 1.95 -25.62
N PRO A 8 -31.20 2.50 -24.41
CA PRO A 8 -30.11 2.92 -23.55
C PRO A 8 -29.28 1.73 -23.07
N VAL A 9 -27.96 1.87 -23.09
CA VAL A 9 -27.05 0.91 -22.46
C VAL A 9 -27.03 1.16 -20.95
N ILE A 10 -27.90 0.46 -20.23
CA ILE A 10 -27.99 0.59 -18.77
C ILE A 10 -26.91 -0.29 -18.13
N ARG A 11 -25.94 0.34 -17.46
CA ARG A 11 -24.94 -0.38 -16.66
C ARG A 11 -25.64 -1.06 -15.47
N LYS A 12 -25.48 -2.38 -15.34
CA LYS A 12 -25.95 -3.10 -14.16
C LYS A 12 -25.34 -2.48 -12.89
N LYS A 13 -26.19 -2.14 -11.92
CA LYS A 13 -25.74 -1.70 -10.58
C LYS A 13 -24.86 -2.79 -9.98
N ARG A 14 -23.66 -2.42 -9.51
CA ARG A 14 -22.78 -3.36 -8.81
C ARG A 14 -23.49 -3.86 -7.54
N PRO A 15 -23.48 -5.17 -7.25
CA PRO A 15 -24.05 -5.68 -6.00
C PRO A 15 -23.35 -5.01 -4.81
N TYR A 16 -24.13 -4.55 -3.86
CA TYR A 16 -23.62 -3.96 -2.63
C TYR A 16 -23.32 -5.08 -1.64
N TYR A 17 -22.04 -5.36 -1.42
CA TYR A 17 -21.60 -6.28 -0.38
C TYR A 17 -21.57 -5.52 0.95
N ARG A 18 -22.60 -5.71 1.79
CA ARG A 18 -22.61 -5.20 3.17
C ARG A 18 -21.46 -5.88 3.92
N LYS A 19 -20.53 -5.11 4.50
CA LYS A 19 -19.54 -5.65 5.44
C LYS A 19 -20.31 -6.35 6.57
N LYS A 20 -20.09 -7.67 6.71
CA LYS A 20 -20.75 -8.52 7.71
C LYS A 20 -20.16 -8.34 9.11
N GLU A 21 -18.92 -7.85 9.19
CA GLU A 21 -18.15 -7.72 10.42
C GLU A 21 -17.82 -6.25 10.69
N GLU A 22 -17.87 -5.86 11.95
CA GLU A 22 -17.30 -4.60 12.42
C GLU A 22 -15.78 -4.66 12.22
N SER A 23 -15.25 -3.75 11.41
CA SER A 23 -13.80 -3.61 11.32
C SER A 23 -13.29 -3.10 12.66
N VAL A 24 -12.35 -3.83 13.28
CA VAL A 24 -11.54 -3.27 14.36
C VAL A 24 -10.71 -2.14 13.74
N ILE A 25 -11.10 -0.90 14.02
CA ILE A 25 -10.34 0.28 13.59
C ILE A 25 -9.34 0.54 14.70
N SER A 26 -8.06 0.26 14.43
CA SER A 26 -6.97 0.67 15.32
C SER A 26 -6.70 2.16 15.18
N ASP A 27 -6.23 2.77 16.26
CA ASP A 27 -5.85 4.18 16.26
C ASP A 27 -4.63 4.42 15.36
N ASN A 28 -4.67 5.50 14.58
CA ASN A 28 -3.54 5.93 13.77
C ASN A 28 -2.52 6.66 14.64
N HIS A 29 -1.65 5.91 15.31
CA HIS A 29 -0.61 6.46 16.18
C HIS A 29 0.43 7.32 15.43
N LEU A 30 0.69 7.04 14.16
CA LEU A 30 1.68 7.77 13.38
C LEU A 30 1.17 9.15 12.95
N ASN A 31 -0.10 9.25 12.56
CA ASN A 31 -0.77 10.48 12.14
C ASN A 31 0.01 11.36 11.14
N ARG A 32 0.75 10.73 10.21
CA ARG A 32 1.68 11.39 9.26
C ARG A 32 2.80 12.21 9.90
N ASP A 33 3.06 12.02 11.19
CA ASP A 33 4.22 12.56 11.87
C ASP A 33 5.41 11.62 11.67
N PHE A 34 6.18 11.90 10.62
CA PHE A 34 7.37 11.15 10.22
C PHE A 34 8.66 11.61 10.93
N GLN A 35 8.56 12.39 12.02
CA GLN A 35 9.70 12.76 12.86
C GLN A 35 9.69 11.93 14.14
N ALA A 36 10.86 11.46 14.57
CA ALA A 36 11.05 10.78 15.85
C ALA A 36 12.04 11.58 16.72
N SER A 37 11.83 11.59 18.04
CA SER A 37 12.68 12.33 18.98
C SER A 37 13.84 11.48 19.50
N LYS A 38 13.70 10.16 19.47
CA LYS A 38 14.73 9.19 19.89
C LYS A 38 14.82 8.02 18.90
N PRO A 39 15.96 7.30 18.86
CA PRO A 39 16.10 6.08 18.08
C PRO A 39 15.00 5.07 18.41
N ASN A 40 14.56 4.32 17.40
CA ASN A 40 13.59 3.22 17.53
C ASN A 40 12.17 3.59 18.02
N GLU A 41 11.78 4.87 18.00
CA GLU A 41 10.40 5.26 18.32
C GLU A 41 9.43 5.03 17.16
N LYS A 42 9.89 5.28 15.93
CA LYS A 42 9.08 5.14 14.72
C LYS A 42 9.93 4.59 13.58
N TRP A 43 9.47 3.48 13.00
CA TRP A 43 10.07 2.90 11.80
C TRP A 43 9.11 3.01 10.64
N VAL A 44 9.67 3.22 9.45
CA VAL A 44 8.93 3.14 8.19
C VAL A 44 9.55 2.07 7.32
N THR A 45 8.73 1.43 6.52
CA THR A 45 9.16 0.37 5.60
C THR A 45 8.63 0.68 4.21
N ASP A 46 9.44 0.41 3.21
CA ASP A 46 9.01 0.47 1.81
C ASP A 46 9.58 -0.72 1.03
N ILE A 47 8.84 -1.14 0.02
CA ILE A 47 9.25 -2.19 -0.91
C ILE A 47 9.35 -1.56 -2.29
N THR A 48 10.54 -1.63 -2.86
CA THR A 48 10.81 -1.17 -4.23
C THR A 48 11.51 -2.26 -5.03
N TYR A 49 11.73 -2.02 -6.32
CA TYR A 49 12.51 -2.93 -7.16
C TYR A 49 13.61 -2.18 -7.89
N LEU A 50 14.73 -2.88 -8.08
CA LEU A 50 15.87 -2.46 -8.86
C LEU A 50 16.01 -3.40 -10.07
N ILE A 51 16.50 -2.87 -11.19
CA ILE A 51 16.88 -3.70 -12.33
C ILE A 51 18.34 -4.10 -12.15
N PHE A 52 18.58 -5.40 -11.95
CA PHE A 52 19.91 -5.97 -11.78
C PHE A 52 20.11 -7.11 -12.78
N ASN A 53 21.15 -7.03 -13.61
CA ASN A 53 21.44 -7.99 -14.68
C ASN A 53 20.22 -8.31 -15.58
N GLY A 54 19.45 -7.28 -15.94
CA GLY A 54 18.26 -7.42 -16.79
C GLY A 54 17.05 -8.06 -16.11
N GLN A 55 17.10 -8.30 -14.79
CA GLN A 55 16.01 -8.88 -14.00
C GLN A 55 15.59 -7.95 -12.87
N ARG A 56 14.35 -8.11 -12.39
CA ARG A 56 13.84 -7.37 -11.22
C ARG A 56 14.37 -8.02 -9.94
N LEU A 57 14.95 -7.20 -9.08
CA LEU A 57 15.33 -7.55 -7.72
C LEU A 57 14.54 -6.63 -6.79
N TYR A 58 13.69 -7.22 -5.95
CA TYR A 58 12.94 -6.50 -4.94
C TYR A 58 13.85 -6.17 -3.77
N LEU A 59 13.66 -4.99 -3.19
CA LEU A 59 14.33 -4.49 -2.00
C LEU A 59 13.25 -4.10 -1.01
N SER A 60 13.21 -4.80 0.12
CA SER A 60 12.44 -4.41 1.31
C SER A 60 13.41 -3.75 2.28
N ALA A 61 13.11 -2.53 2.73
CA ALA A 61 13.98 -1.80 3.64
C ALA A 61 13.20 -1.21 4.82
N ILE A 62 13.82 -1.23 6.00
CA ILE A 62 13.31 -0.62 7.23
C ILE A 62 14.20 0.59 7.57
N LYS A 63 13.58 1.74 7.76
CA LYS A 63 14.22 3.02 8.06
C LYS A 63 13.79 3.55 9.42
N ASP A 64 14.77 3.96 10.24
CA ASP A 64 14.53 4.69 11.47
C ASP A 64 14.28 6.18 11.16
N LEU A 65 13.16 6.72 11.64
CA LEU A 65 12.79 8.12 11.45
C LEU A 65 13.56 9.10 12.32
N TYR A 66 14.31 8.64 13.33
CA TYR A 66 15.12 9.52 14.16
C TYR A 66 16.33 10.10 13.40
N ASN A 67 17.08 9.24 12.73
CA ASN A 67 18.33 9.61 12.06
C ASN A 67 18.33 9.28 10.56
N ASN A 68 17.19 8.86 10.02
CA ASN A 68 16.99 8.46 8.63
C ASN A 68 17.86 7.28 8.15
N LYS A 69 18.44 6.48 9.05
CA LYS A 69 19.26 5.33 8.67
C LYS A 69 18.41 4.11 8.34
N ILE A 70 18.88 3.33 7.37
CA ILE A 70 18.36 1.98 7.11
C ILE A 70 18.93 1.07 8.20
N ILE A 71 18.04 0.43 8.96
CA ILE A 71 18.40 -0.47 10.06
C ILE A 71 18.36 -1.95 9.64
N ALA A 72 17.58 -2.27 8.62
CA ALA A 72 17.49 -3.60 8.05
C ALA A 72 17.06 -3.51 6.57
N TYR A 73 17.51 -4.45 5.76
CA TYR A 73 17.02 -4.63 4.41
C TYR A 73 17.15 -6.08 3.96
N GLU A 74 16.32 -6.48 3.02
CA GLU A 74 16.38 -7.79 2.37
C GLU A 74 16.11 -7.64 0.87
N THR A 75 16.75 -8.49 0.08
CA THR A 75 16.53 -8.55 -1.37
C THR A 75 16.03 -9.91 -1.80
N SER A 76 15.02 -9.93 -2.67
CA SER A 76 14.47 -11.16 -3.25
C SER A 76 14.18 -11.01 -4.74
N ARG A 77 14.22 -12.12 -5.47
CA ARG A 77 13.78 -12.16 -6.89
C ARG A 77 12.26 -12.19 -7.02
N LYS A 78 11.54 -12.29 -5.90
CA LYS A 78 10.08 -12.33 -5.83
C LYS A 78 9.60 -11.30 -4.81
N ASN A 79 8.37 -10.82 -5.03
CA ASN A 79 7.64 -10.03 -4.06
C ASN A 79 6.70 -10.99 -3.34
N ASP A 80 7.22 -11.63 -2.30
CA ASP A 80 6.48 -12.60 -1.47
C ASP A 80 5.74 -11.89 -0.32
#